data_AF-A0A9P9AVU8-F1
#
_entry.id   AF-A0A9P9AVU8-F1
#
_cell.length_a   1.000
_cell.length_b   1.000
_cell.length_c   1.000
_cell.angle_alpha   90.00
_cell.angle_beta   90.00
_cell.angle_gamma   90.00
#
_symmetry.space_group_name_H-M   'P 1'
#
loop_
_entity.id
_entity.type
_entity.pdbx_description
1 polymer ?
#
loop_
_entity_poly.entity_id
_entity_poly.type
_entity_poly.pdbx_seq_one_letter_code
_entity_poly.pdbx_strand_id
1 'polypeptide(L)'
;HNEDAKTFDFKAPETNPFGPSGLIRSYRLEFAYTTASLLIQLKGNEDHEAHGQQQEDSLAKLGGSVLHFTNYPPRGISPVHQLVSCNYASVIVGEMECLLDSGEARTLCQGDVFL
;
A
#
# COMPACT_ATOMS: atom_id res chain seq x y z
N HIS A 1 -14.75 -16.36 2.35
CA HIS A 1 -16.00 -17.11 2.06
C HIS A 1 -16.50 -17.73 3.34
N ASN A 2 -17.80 -17.68 3.62
CA ASN A 2 -18.37 -18.40 4.77
C ASN A 2 -18.50 -19.91 4.45
N GLU A 3 -18.96 -20.70 5.43
CA GLU A 3 -19.16 -22.15 5.28
C GLU A 3 -20.12 -22.52 4.14
N ASP A 4 -20.99 -21.59 3.72
CA ASP A 4 -21.92 -21.74 2.59
C ASP A 4 -21.32 -21.32 1.24
N ALA A 5 -20.01 -21.07 1.16
CA ALA A 5 -19.33 -20.54 -0.03
C ALA A 5 -19.87 -19.18 -0.53
N LYS A 6 -20.50 -18.39 0.34
CA LYS A 6 -20.89 -17.01 0.02
C LYS A 6 -19.69 -16.08 0.17
N THR A 7 -19.57 -15.16 -0.78
CA THR A 7 -18.51 -14.14 -0.84
C THR A 7 -18.81 -13.06 0.20
N PHE A 8 -17.80 -12.63 0.96
CA PHE A 8 -17.91 -11.44 1.80
C PHE A 8 -17.50 -10.22 0.97
N ASP A 9 -18.34 -9.19 1.01
CA ASP A 9 -18.06 -7.90 0.40
C ASP A 9 -17.19 -7.07 1.35
N PHE A 10 -15.98 -6.73 0.91
CA PHE A 10 -15.22 -5.65 1.50
C PHE A 10 -15.96 -4.34 1.16
N LYS A 11 -16.66 -3.76 2.15
CA LYS A 11 -17.26 -2.44 1.98
C LYS A 11 -16.19 -1.38 2.24
N ALA A 12 -15.63 -0.84 1.17
CA ALA A 12 -14.77 0.34 1.27
C ALA A 12 -15.55 1.49 1.97
N PRO A 13 -14.90 2.28 2.83
CA PRO A 13 -15.56 3.41 3.48
C PRO A 13 -16.12 4.39 2.43
N GLU A 14 -17.36 4.82 2.63
CA GLU A 14 -18.11 5.67 1.67
C GLU A 14 -17.56 7.11 1.59
N THR A 15 -16.93 7.57 2.66
CA THR A 15 -16.19 8.82 2.72
C THR A 15 -14.72 8.54 2.65
N ASN A 16 -13.95 9.42 2.01
CA ASN A 16 -12.50 9.47 2.18
C ASN A 16 -12.19 9.45 3.70
N PRO A 17 -11.71 8.33 4.27
CA PRO A 17 -11.48 8.24 5.71
C PRO A 17 -10.23 9.05 6.11
N PHE A 18 -9.55 9.65 5.15
CA PHE A 18 -8.28 10.34 5.31
C PHE A 18 -8.55 11.81 5.63
N GLY A 19 -8.58 12.13 6.94
CA GLY A 19 -8.83 13.47 7.46
C GLY A 19 -7.78 14.52 7.06
N PRO A 20 -8.11 15.82 7.17
CA PRO A 20 -7.20 16.89 6.80
C PRO A 20 -6.18 17.10 7.91
N SER A 21 -4.95 16.58 7.79
CA SER A 21 -3.90 16.97 8.74
C SER A 21 -2.47 16.63 8.32
N GLY A 22 -1.59 17.56 8.69
CA GLY A 22 -0.17 17.33 8.94
C GLY A 22 0.76 17.81 7.83
N LEU A 23 1.24 19.05 7.93
CA LEU A 23 2.23 19.67 7.04
C LEU A 23 3.63 19.05 7.26
N ILE A 24 3.78 17.73 7.10
CA ILE A 24 5.06 17.03 7.01
C ILE A 24 5.19 16.51 5.57
N ARG A 25 5.34 17.43 4.60
CA ARG A 25 6.59 17.82 3.92
C ARG A 25 7.07 17.00 2.72
N SER A 26 6.45 15.88 2.31
CA SER A 26 6.64 15.43 0.91
C SER A 26 5.71 14.34 0.36
N TYR A 27 5.10 13.48 1.18
CA TYR A 27 4.10 12.49 0.77
C TYR A 27 3.35 11.98 2.00
N ARG A 28 2.22 11.29 1.78
CA ARG A 28 1.41 10.63 2.81
C ARG A 28 1.36 9.14 2.50
N LEU A 29 1.63 8.29 3.48
CA LEU A 29 1.62 6.84 3.39
C LEU A 29 0.56 6.27 4.34
N GLU A 30 -0.25 5.34 3.85
CA GLU A 30 -1.33 4.72 4.62
C GLU A 30 -1.40 3.23 4.34
N PHE A 31 -1.35 2.39 5.38
CA PHE A 31 -1.45 0.94 5.24
C PHE A 31 -2.91 0.51 5.18
N ALA A 32 -3.29 -0.16 4.09
CA ALA A 32 -4.66 -0.65 3.87
C ALA A 32 -4.83 -2.10 4.34
N TYR A 33 -3.80 -2.93 4.15
CA TYR A 33 -3.81 -4.32 4.56
C TYR A 33 -2.38 -4.83 4.74
N THR A 34 -2.15 -5.65 5.76
CA THR A 34 -0.83 -6.23 6.04
C THR A 34 -0.97 -7.63 6.59
N THR A 35 0.02 -8.46 6.29
CA THR A 35 0.03 -9.88 6.66
C THR A 35 1.38 -10.23 7.25
N ALA A 36 1.41 -11.14 8.22
CA ALA A 36 2.66 -11.60 8.84
C ALA A 36 3.37 -12.69 8.03
N SER A 37 2.65 -13.35 7.11
CA SER A 37 3.15 -14.43 6.26
C SER A 37 2.67 -14.26 4.81
N LEU A 38 3.38 -14.84 3.84
CA LEU A 38 2.97 -14.93 2.43
C LEU A 38 1.94 -16.05 2.18
N LEU A 39 1.93 -17.10 3.02
CA LEU A 39 0.99 -18.21 2.92
C LEU A 39 -0.12 -18.01 3.95
N ILE A 40 -1.08 -17.16 3.62
CA ILE A 40 -2.19 -16.81 4.53
C ILE A 40 -3.37 -17.71 4.22
N GLN A 41 -4.00 -18.23 5.27
CA GLN A 41 -5.32 -18.86 5.13
C GLN A 41 -6.38 -17.76 5.15
N LEU A 42 -7.06 -17.56 4.03
CA LEU A 42 -8.19 -16.61 3.91
C LEU A 42 -9.52 -17.23 4.40
N LYS A 43 -9.44 -18.33 5.15
CA LYS A 43 -10.61 -19.05 5.65
C LYS A 43 -10.94 -18.52 7.04
N GLY A 44 -12.23 -18.28 7.29
CA GLY A 44 -12.71 -17.91 8.63
C GLY A 44 -12.33 -16.50 9.12
N ASN A 45 -11.88 -15.60 8.24
CA ASN A 45 -11.43 -14.24 8.57
C ASN A 45 -10.24 -14.19 9.56
N GLU A 46 -9.46 -15.27 9.67
CA GLU A 46 -8.27 -15.33 10.54
C GLU A 46 -7.23 -14.25 10.18
N ASP A 47 -7.23 -13.81 8.93
CA ASP A 47 -6.37 -12.77 8.38
C ASP A 47 -6.76 -11.35 8.82
N HIS A 48 -8.05 -11.11 9.11
CA HIS A 48 -8.52 -9.82 9.62
C HIS A 48 -8.10 -9.58 11.08
N GLU A 49 -8.14 -10.63 11.91
CA GLU A 49 -7.70 -10.56 13.31
C GLU A 49 -6.18 -10.33 13.41
N ALA A 50 -5.41 -10.98 12.54
CA ALA A 50 -3.97 -10.75 12.43
C ALA A 50 -3.64 -9.32 11.98
N HIS A 51 -4.44 -8.74 11.08
CA HIS A 51 -4.29 -7.35 10.65
C HIS A 51 -4.47 -6.36 11.80
N GLY A 52 -5.54 -6.53 12.61
CA GLY A 52 -5.89 -5.62 13.70
C GLY A 52 -4.85 -5.55 14.82
N GLN A 53 -4.06 -6.62 15.02
CA GLN A 53 -3.01 -6.67 16.04
C GLN A 53 -1.62 -6.23 15.53
N GLN A 54 -1.42 -6.15 14.21
CA GLN A 54 -0.10 -6.00 13.58
C GLN A 54 0.11 -4.64 12.91
N GLN A 55 -0.57 -3.60 13.38
CA GLN A 55 -0.36 -2.21 12.96
C GLN A 55 0.99 -1.67 13.49
N GLU A 56 2.08 -2.37 13.20
CA GLU A 56 3.44 -1.86 13.36
C GLU A 56 3.92 -1.32 11.99
N ASP A 57 4.33 -0.05 12.03
CA ASP A 57 4.57 0.90 10.93
C ASP A 57 5.77 0.57 10.02
N SER A 58 5.87 -0.65 9.49
CA SER A 58 6.97 -1.01 8.57
C SER A 58 6.49 -1.24 7.14
N LEU A 59 7.08 -0.49 6.20
CA LEU A 59 7.00 -0.73 4.75
C LEU A 59 7.60 -2.07 4.33
N ALA A 60 8.44 -2.68 5.18
CA ALA A 60 9.02 -4.00 4.96
C ALA A 60 8.66 -4.93 6.11
N LYS A 61 7.72 -5.86 5.86
CA LYS A 61 7.47 -6.99 6.75
C LYS A 61 8.16 -8.24 6.19
N LEU A 62 9.18 -8.72 6.89
CA LEU A 62 9.92 -9.90 6.47
C LEU A 62 8.99 -11.12 6.49
N GLY A 63 8.81 -11.75 5.33
CA GLY A 63 7.99 -12.95 5.18
C GLY A 63 6.49 -12.70 4.98
N GLY A 64 6.03 -11.44 4.97
CA GLY A 64 4.64 -11.05 4.82
C GLY A 64 4.35 -10.23 3.56
N SER A 65 3.17 -9.61 3.52
CA SER A 65 2.75 -8.68 2.46
C SER A 65 2.19 -7.39 3.04
N VAL A 66 2.29 -6.31 2.27
CA VAL A 66 1.83 -4.98 2.63
C VAL A 66 1.12 -4.37 1.43
N LEU A 67 -0.13 -3.97 1.62
CA LEU A 67 -0.87 -3.09 0.73
C LEU A 67 -0.96 -1.72 1.40
N HIS A 68 -0.52 -0.70 0.69
CA HIS A 68 -0.59 0.68 1.16
C HIS A 68 -0.97 1.63 0.03
N PHE A 69 -1.47 2.79 0.39
CA PHE A 69 -1.69 3.91 -0.50
C PHE A 69 -0.70 5.02 -0.18
N THR A 70 -0.10 5.59 -1.22
CA THR A 70 0.81 6.73 -1.07
C THR A 70 0.31 7.90 -1.90
N ASN A 71 0.09 9.04 -1.24
CA ASN A 71 -0.35 10.27 -1.87
C ASN A 71 0.78 11.30 -1.87
N TYR A 72 1.17 11.74 -3.05
CA TYR A 72 2.19 12.76 -3.25
C TYR A 72 1.50 14.09 -3.60
N PRO A 73 1.68 15.18 -2.82
CA PRO A 73 1.30 16.50 -3.29
C PRO A 73 2.15 16.88 -4.50
N PRO A 74 1.74 17.88 -5.31
CA PRO A 74 2.57 18.39 -6.38
C PRO A 74 3.98 18.74 -5.90
N ARG A 75 5.01 18.22 -6.59
CA ARG A 75 6.43 18.37 -6.23
C ARG A 75 6.83 17.70 -4.90
N GLY A 76 5.99 16.80 -4.39
CA GLY A 76 6.31 15.91 -3.30
C GLY A 76 7.38 14.90 -3.72
N ILE A 77 8.35 14.64 -2.83
CA ILE A 77 9.51 13.77 -3.08
C ILE A 77 9.65 12.76 -1.94
N SER A 78 9.58 11.46 -2.23
CA SER A 78 10.00 10.46 -1.26
C SER A 78 11.53 10.37 -1.19
N PRO A 79 12.11 10.09 0.00
CA PRO A 79 13.50 9.69 0.10
C PRO A 79 13.79 8.51 -0.83
N VAL A 80 14.97 8.53 -1.47
CA VAL A 80 15.49 7.34 -2.15
C VAL A 80 15.81 6.32 -1.06
N HIS A 81 15.10 5.19 -1.07
CA HIS A 81 15.22 4.15 -0.07
C HIS A 81 15.22 2.79 -0.76
N GLN A 82 16.06 1.87 -0.25
CA GLN A 82 16.13 0.50 -0.72
C GLN A 82 15.37 -0.41 0.25
N LEU A 83 14.39 -1.15 -0.25
CA LEU A 83 13.65 -2.15 0.52
C LEU A 83 13.99 -3.54 -0.01
N VAL A 84 14.16 -4.51 0.88
CA VAL A 84 14.28 -5.93 0.52
C VAL A 84 12.87 -6.51 0.41
N SER A 85 12.14 -6.07 -0.61
CA SER A 85 10.79 -6.53 -0.96
C SER A 85 10.57 -6.47 -2.48
N CYS A 86 9.57 -7.19 -2.98
CA CYS A 86 9.09 -7.05 -4.35
C CYS A 86 7.78 -6.25 -4.30
N ASN A 87 7.77 -5.03 -4.86
CA ASN A 87 6.65 -4.11 -4.74
C ASN A 87 5.96 -3.97 -6.08
N TYR A 88 4.69 -4.34 -6.17
CA TYR A 88 3.85 -4.01 -7.32
C TYR A 88 3.16 -2.69 -7.02
N ALA A 89 3.53 -1.63 -7.73
CA ALA A 89 2.95 -0.32 -7.54
C ALA A 89 2.22 0.14 -8.81
N SER A 90 1.13 0.88 -8.64
CA SER A 90 0.35 1.43 -9.75
C SER A 90 -0.07 2.85 -9.46
N VAL A 91 -0.11 3.69 -10.50
CA VAL A 91 -0.57 5.07 -10.36
C VAL A 91 -2.09 5.10 -10.49
N ILE A 92 -2.78 5.31 -9.36
CA ILE A 92 -4.26 5.32 -9.34
C ILE A 92 -4.82 6.61 -9.96
N VAL A 93 -4.23 7.76 -9.63
CA VAL A 93 -4.62 9.11 -10.14
C VAL A 93 -3.37 9.98 -10.28
N GLY A 94 -3.29 10.76 -11.36
CA GLY A 94 -2.23 11.73 -11.61
C GLY A 94 -1.04 11.14 -12.36
N GLU A 95 0.12 11.78 -12.20
CA GLU A 95 1.39 11.37 -12.80
C GLU A 95 2.53 11.60 -11.80
N MET A 96 3.62 10.84 -11.93
CA MET A 96 4.81 11.01 -11.10
C MET A 96 6.08 10.63 -11.84
N GLU A 97 7.22 11.15 -11.37
CA GLU A 97 8.54 10.71 -11.83
C GLU A 97 9.11 9.64 -10.90
N CYS A 98 9.47 8.49 -11.47
CA CYS A 98 10.19 7.41 -10.81
C CYS A 98 11.68 7.54 -11.13
N LEU A 99 12.49 7.76 -10.09
CA LEU A 99 13.95 7.80 -10.19
C LEU A 99 14.52 6.44 -9.82
N LEU A 100 15.33 5.86 -10.72
CA LEU A 100 15.99 4.57 -10.52
C LEU A 100 17.43 4.77 -10.04
N ASP A 101 17.98 3.75 -9.38
CA ASP A 101 19.37 3.76 -8.89
C ASP A 101 20.41 3.92 -10.02
N SER A 102 20.03 3.61 -11.26
CA SER A 102 20.85 3.86 -12.46
C SER A 102 20.99 5.36 -12.81
N GLY A 103 20.21 6.23 -12.15
CA GLY A 103 20.07 7.64 -12.51
C GLY A 103 19.04 7.90 -13.62
N GLU A 104 18.40 6.85 -14.16
CA GLU A 104 17.30 6.99 -15.10
C GLU A 104 16.05 7.53 -14.39
N ALA A 105 15.34 8.43 -15.06
CA ALA A 105 14.02 8.91 -14.65
C ALA A 105 12.96 8.40 -15.64
N ARG A 106 11.83 7.95 -15.12
CA ARG A 106 10.66 7.58 -15.93
C ARG A 106 9.42 8.28 -15.41
N THR A 107 8.69 8.93 -16.31
CA THR A 107 7.34 9.44 -16.01
C THR A 107 6.36 8.28 -16.02
N LEU A 108 5.64 8.11 -14.92
CA LEU A 108 4.54 7.16 -14.76
C LEU A 108 3.22 7.93 -14.79
N CYS A 109 2.34 7.53 -15.70
CA CYS A 109 1.02 8.10 -15.89
C CYS A 109 -0.04 7.27 -15.15
N GLN A 110 -1.23 7.84 -15.01
CA GLN A 110 -2.38 7.14 -14.44
C GLN A 110 -2.64 5.80 -15.15
N GLY A 111 -2.74 4.74 -14.36
CA GLY A 111 -2.91 3.36 -14.83
C GLY A 111 -1.62 2.58 -15.05
N ASP A 112 -0.46 3.26 -15.09
CA ASP A 112 0.83 2.58 -15.22
C ASP A 112 1.13 1.72 -13.99
N VAL A 113 1.79 0.59 -14.23
CA VAL A 113 2.24 -0.36 -13.22
C VAL A 113 3.75 -0.48 -13.30
N PHE A 114 4.42 -0.48 -12.15
CA PHE A 114 5.87 -0.64 -12.04
C PHE A 114 6.24 -1.60 -10.91
N LEU A 115 7.42 -2.21 -11.07
CA LEU A 115 8.00 -3.22 -10.18
C LEU A 115 9.42 -2.83 -9.78
#